data_AF-A0AA43TVG1-F1
#
_entry.id   AF-A0AA43TVG1-F1
#
_cell.length_a   1.000
_cell.length_b   1.000
_cell.length_c   1.000
_cell.angle_alpha   90.00
_cell.angle_beta   90.00
_cell.angle_gamma   90.00
#
_symmetry.space_group_name_H-M   'P 1'
#
loop_
_entity.id
_entity.type
_entity.pdbx_description
1 polymer ?
#
loop_
_entity_poly.entity_id
_entity_poly.type
_entity_poly.pdbx_seq_one_letter_code
_entity_poly.pdbx_strand_id
1 'polypeptide(L)'
;MQEPASVLFSFLNLLAHHDGIAKVRSKIPAGYPIRRYYLWFGYIGWASWLFSMIFHTRDFDVTEKLDYYAAGASVFYGMFYTPIRVFRLDQDRPAEKATILRLWTMLCVLLYIGHVSYLTFVHWNYTYNMAANVAAGILQNILWSIFSYKTYQKLSFLVKDAQQDIAGERLKA
;
A
#
# COMPACT_ATOMS: atom_id res chain seq x y z
N MET A 1 -6.09 28.44 10.81
CA MET A 1 -6.02 27.37 9.80
C MET A 1 -5.41 27.96 8.55
N GLN A 2 -4.28 27.42 8.08
CA GLN A 2 -3.51 27.99 6.96
C GLN A 2 -4.03 27.54 5.60
N GLU A 3 -4.29 26.24 5.42
CA GLU A 3 -4.72 25.67 4.12
C GLU A 3 -6.01 24.84 4.25
N PRO A 4 -7.19 25.48 4.29
CA PRO A 4 -8.46 24.79 4.56
C PRO A 4 -8.79 23.68 3.55
N ALA A 5 -8.47 23.89 2.26
CA ALA A 5 -8.71 22.89 1.22
C ALA A 5 -7.82 21.66 1.41
N SER A 6 -6.53 21.84 1.67
CA SER A 6 -5.59 20.75 1.96
C SER A 6 -6.05 19.95 3.18
N VAL A 7 -6.46 20.63 4.27
CA VAL A 7 -7.01 19.97 5.47
C VAL A 7 -8.25 19.14 5.14
N LEU A 8 -9.18 19.68 4.35
CA LEU A 8 -10.40 18.96 3.95
C LEU A 8 -10.07 17.72 3.11
N PHE A 9 -9.18 17.82 2.12
CA PHE A 9 -8.82 16.68 1.29
C PHE A 9 -8.02 15.62 2.06
N SER A 10 -7.16 16.01 3.00
CA SER A 10 -6.49 15.08 3.90
C SER A 10 -7.49 14.39 4.83
N PHE A 11 -8.51 15.10 5.33
CA PHE A 11 -9.59 14.49 6.10
C PHE A 11 -10.39 13.46 5.29
N LEU A 12 -10.75 13.79 4.05
CA LEU A 12 -11.47 12.85 3.17
C LEU A 12 -10.64 11.58 2.88
N ASN A 13 -9.32 11.73 2.69
CA ASN A 13 -8.43 10.58 2.54
C ASN A 13 -8.31 9.76 3.83
N LEU A 14 -8.22 10.41 5.00
CA LEU A 14 -8.25 9.74 6.30
C LEU A 14 -9.52 8.89 6.46
N LEU A 15 -10.69 9.43 6.08
CA LEU A 15 -11.95 8.69 6.09
C LEU A 15 -11.95 7.50 5.12
N ALA A 16 -11.39 7.66 3.92
CA ALA A 16 -11.25 6.56 2.97
C ALA A 16 -10.39 5.41 3.53
N HIS A 17 -9.30 5.72 4.21
CA HIS A 17 -8.49 4.69 4.90
C HIS A 17 -9.24 4.06 6.07
N HIS A 18 -9.99 4.84 6.85
CA HIS A 18 -10.82 4.34 7.95
C HIS A 18 -11.88 3.34 7.45
N ASP A 19 -12.63 3.71 6.41
CA ASP A 19 -13.62 2.84 5.76
C ASP A 19 -12.94 1.60 5.14
N GLY A 20 -11.78 1.77 4.50
CA GLY A 20 -10.98 0.67 3.98
C GLY A 20 -10.58 -0.35 5.05
N ILE A 21 -10.13 0.10 6.23
CA ILE A 21 -9.83 -0.75 7.38
C ILE A 21 -11.08 -1.54 7.82
N ALA A 22 -12.23 -0.87 7.93
CA ALA A 22 -13.49 -1.51 8.31
C ALA A 22 -13.93 -2.60 7.29
N LYS A 23 -13.79 -2.30 5.99
CA LYS A 23 -14.05 -3.26 4.90
C LYS A 23 -13.11 -4.46 4.95
N VAL A 24 -11.81 -4.25 5.22
CA VAL A 24 -10.85 -5.35 5.37
C VAL A 24 -11.22 -6.23 6.57
N ARG A 25 -11.55 -5.64 7.72
CA ARG A 25 -11.92 -6.37 8.94
C ARG A 25 -13.19 -7.22 8.76
N SER A 26 -14.17 -6.72 8.03
CA SER A 26 -15.46 -7.38 7.80
C SER A 26 -15.41 -8.43 6.69
N LYS A 27 -14.70 -8.17 5.59
CA LYS A 27 -14.70 -9.04 4.41
C LYS A 27 -13.57 -10.09 4.40
N ILE A 28 -12.50 -9.88 5.16
CA ILE A 28 -11.35 -10.79 5.17
C ILE A 28 -11.25 -11.49 6.53
N PRO A 29 -11.31 -12.84 6.59
CA PRO A 29 -11.19 -13.59 7.83
C PRO A 29 -9.89 -13.30 8.60
N ALA A 30 -9.94 -13.34 9.94
CA ALA A 30 -8.79 -13.02 10.79
C ALA A 30 -7.60 -13.96 10.56
N GLY A 31 -7.86 -15.23 10.25
CA GLY A 31 -6.84 -16.22 9.95
C GLY A 31 -6.20 -16.10 8.57
N TYR A 32 -6.71 -15.23 7.67
CA TYR A 32 -6.16 -15.12 6.32
C TYR A 32 -4.84 -14.32 6.33
N PRO A 33 -3.69 -14.90 5.96
CA PRO A 33 -2.37 -14.31 6.23
C PRO A 33 -2.17 -12.91 5.66
N ILE A 34 -2.74 -12.60 4.50
CA ILE A 34 -2.62 -11.28 3.86
C ILE A 34 -3.33 -10.15 4.63
N ARG A 35 -4.34 -10.48 5.47
CA ARG A 35 -5.20 -9.49 6.14
C ARG A 35 -4.39 -8.46 6.91
N ARG A 36 -3.36 -8.91 7.65
CA ARG A 36 -2.51 -8.02 8.46
C ARG A 36 -1.80 -6.95 7.63
N TYR A 37 -1.38 -7.29 6.41
CA TYR A 37 -0.69 -6.35 5.52
C TYR A 37 -1.63 -5.26 5.03
N TYR A 38 -2.86 -5.63 4.68
CA TYR A 38 -3.89 -4.65 4.31
C TYR A 38 -4.28 -3.73 5.47
N LEU A 39 -4.38 -4.27 6.69
CA LEU A 39 -4.68 -3.46 7.87
C LEU A 39 -3.57 -2.45 8.15
N TRP A 40 -2.31 -2.86 8.10
CA TRP A 40 -1.17 -1.95 8.28
C TRP A 40 -1.07 -0.90 7.18
N PHE A 41 -1.34 -1.25 5.91
CA PHE A 41 -1.48 -0.26 4.85
C PHE A 41 -2.55 0.79 5.19
N GLY A 42 -3.70 0.32 5.69
CA GLY A 42 -4.76 1.18 6.19
C GLY A 42 -4.32 2.10 7.33
N TYR A 43 -3.68 1.57 8.38
CA TYR A 43 -3.27 2.35 9.55
C TYR A 43 -2.18 3.36 9.25
N ILE A 44 -1.19 3.00 8.43
CA ILE A 44 -0.12 3.91 8.04
C ILE A 44 -0.69 5.04 7.18
N GLY A 45 -1.56 4.72 6.22
CA GLY A 45 -2.27 5.73 5.43
C GLY A 45 -3.13 6.64 6.33
N TRP A 46 -3.91 6.07 7.23
CA TRP A 46 -4.72 6.83 8.19
C TRP A 46 -3.87 7.81 9.03
N ALA A 47 -2.71 7.35 9.54
CA ALA A 47 -1.78 8.20 10.28
C ALA A 47 -1.13 9.28 9.40
N SER A 48 -0.76 8.95 8.15
CA SER A 48 -0.21 9.91 7.18
C SER A 48 -1.16 11.07 6.93
N TRP A 49 -2.43 10.77 6.68
CA TRP A 49 -3.42 11.83 6.43
C TRP A 49 -3.75 12.64 7.69
N LEU A 50 -3.64 12.03 8.88
CA LEU A 50 -3.76 12.77 10.14
C LEU A 50 -2.62 13.80 10.29
N PHE A 51 -1.37 13.40 10.04
CA PHE A 51 -0.24 14.33 10.11
C PHE A 51 -0.32 15.42 9.04
N SER A 52 -0.77 15.08 7.83
CA SER A 52 -1.05 16.04 6.78
C SER A 52 -2.10 17.07 7.22
N MET A 53 -3.21 16.65 7.84
CA MET A 53 -4.20 17.58 8.39
C MET A 53 -3.60 18.53 9.43
N ILE A 54 -2.76 18.01 10.33
CA ILE A 54 -2.12 18.81 11.39
C ILE A 54 -1.20 19.86 10.75
N PHE A 55 -0.32 19.46 9.84
CA PHE A 55 0.60 20.34 9.12
C PHE A 55 -0.12 21.45 8.35
N HIS A 56 -1.12 21.11 7.53
CA HIS A 56 -1.87 22.10 6.75
C HIS A 56 -2.78 23.00 7.60
N THR A 57 -3.15 22.57 8.81
CA THR A 57 -3.85 23.42 9.77
C THR A 57 -2.91 24.50 10.31
N ARG A 58 -1.72 24.07 10.74
CA ARG A 58 -0.67 24.94 11.27
C ARG A 58 0.71 24.37 11.00
N ASP A 59 1.49 25.10 10.21
CA ASP A 59 2.84 24.75 9.81
C ASP A 59 3.86 25.14 10.90
N PHE A 60 4.49 24.12 11.48
CA PHE A 60 5.67 24.17 12.31
C PHE A 60 6.70 23.13 11.83
N ASP A 61 7.98 23.36 12.10
CA ASP A 61 9.07 22.43 11.72
C ASP A 61 8.80 20.97 12.10
N VAL A 62 8.21 20.74 13.27
CA VAL A 62 7.88 19.38 13.75
C VAL A 62 6.72 18.77 12.95
N THR A 63 5.67 19.55 12.68
CA THR A 63 4.50 19.05 11.94
C THR A 63 4.84 18.79 10.48
N GLU A 64 5.68 19.64 9.88
CA GLU A 64 6.19 19.44 8.53
C GLU A 64 6.98 18.12 8.45
N LYS A 65 7.92 17.91 9.37
CA LYS A 65 8.71 16.68 9.41
C LYS A 65 7.84 15.44 9.56
N LEU A 66 6.86 15.48 10.46
CA LEU A 66 5.94 14.36 10.68
C LEU A 66 5.10 14.05 9.45
N ASP A 67 4.62 15.08 8.73
CA ASP A 67 3.88 14.88 7.47
C ASP A 67 4.76 14.20 6.42
N TYR A 68 5.98 14.70 6.21
CA TYR A 68 6.93 14.14 5.23
C TYR A 68 7.35 12.71 5.56
N TYR A 69 7.64 12.41 6.83
CA TYR A 69 7.95 11.05 7.25
C TYR A 69 6.75 10.12 7.06
N ALA A 70 5.54 10.56 7.41
CA ALA A 70 4.36 9.71 7.31
C ALA A 70 3.92 9.48 5.87
N ALA A 71 4.03 10.49 4.99
CA ALA A 71 3.86 10.32 3.55
C ALA A 71 4.87 9.30 3.00
N GLY A 72 6.14 9.43 3.40
CA GLY A 72 7.19 8.44 3.16
C GLY A 72 6.79 7.03 3.61
N ALA A 73 6.35 6.88 4.87
CA ALA A 73 5.94 5.60 5.43
C ALA A 73 4.82 4.95 4.61
N SER A 74 3.82 5.74 4.19
CA SER A 74 2.69 5.27 3.39
C SER A 74 3.15 4.70 2.04
N VAL A 75 4.00 5.44 1.32
CA VAL A 75 4.52 5.02 0.00
C VAL A 75 5.46 3.83 0.11
N PHE A 76 6.42 3.86 1.05
CA PHE A 76 7.37 2.75 1.26
C PHE A 76 6.68 1.49 1.77
N TYR A 77 5.66 1.63 2.63
CA TYR A 77 4.84 0.48 3.02
C TYR A 77 4.09 -0.09 1.81
N GLY A 78 3.58 0.78 0.94
CA GLY A 78 3.04 0.43 -0.37
C GLY A 78 3.97 -0.47 -1.19
N MET A 79 5.21 0.00 -1.38
CA MET A 79 6.27 -0.76 -2.04
C MET A 79 6.55 -2.10 -1.33
N PHE A 80 6.54 -2.13 0.00
CA PHE A 80 6.76 -3.33 0.79
C PHE A 80 5.65 -4.38 0.59
N TYR A 81 4.38 -4.00 0.75
CA TYR A 81 3.28 -4.97 0.76
C TYR A 81 2.87 -5.45 -0.64
N THR A 82 3.13 -4.64 -1.68
CA THR A 82 2.71 -4.94 -3.05
C THR A 82 3.31 -6.26 -3.57
N PRO A 83 4.64 -6.49 -3.53
CA PRO A 83 5.23 -7.80 -3.90
C PRO A 83 4.69 -8.96 -3.08
N ILE A 84 4.48 -8.77 -1.77
CA ILE A 84 3.91 -9.80 -0.88
C ILE A 84 2.56 -10.25 -1.41
N ARG A 85 1.71 -9.30 -1.80
CA ARG A 85 0.38 -9.58 -2.36
C ARG A 85 0.44 -10.14 -3.77
N VAL A 86 1.27 -9.59 -4.64
CA VAL A 86 1.34 -10.00 -6.06
C VAL A 86 1.86 -11.43 -6.20
N PHE A 87 2.92 -11.77 -5.46
CA PHE A 87 3.55 -13.09 -5.51
C PHE A 87 3.04 -14.08 -4.46
N ARG A 88 2.06 -13.67 -3.64
CA ARG A 88 1.52 -14.45 -2.52
C ARG A 88 2.62 -15.03 -1.62
N LEU A 89 3.57 -14.18 -1.23
CA LEU A 89 4.64 -14.56 -0.28
C LEU A 89 4.10 -14.88 1.12
N ASP A 90 2.83 -14.56 1.36
CA ASP A 90 2.08 -14.85 2.59
C ASP A 90 1.50 -16.27 2.65
N GLN A 91 1.29 -16.94 1.50
CA GLN A 91 0.65 -18.26 1.39
C GLN A 91 1.67 -19.39 1.31
N ASP A 92 1.29 -20.57 1.83
CA ASP A 92 1.96 -21.88 1.83
C ASP A 92 3.48 -21.77 1.92
N ARG A 93 4.06 -22.12 3.07
CA ARG A 93 5.44 -21.80 3.46
C ARG A 93 6.47 -22.88 3.09
N PRO A 94 6.90 -23.08 1.83
CA PRO A 94 8.22 -23.64 1.61
C PRO A 94 9.23 -22.66 2.21
N ALA A 95 10.32 -23.20 2.78
CA ALA A 95 11.32 -22.43 3.50
C ALA A 95 11.88 -21.25 2.68
N GLU A 96 11.89 -21.38 1.35
CA GLU A 96 12.31 -20.35 0.40
C GLU A 96 11.45 -19.09 0.45
N LYS A 97 10.11 -19.19 0.32
CA LYS A 97 9.21 -18.02 0.35
C LYS A 97 9.31 -17.27 1.68
N ALA A 98 9.43 -18.00 2.78
CA ALA A 98 9.60 -17.40 4.10
C ALA A 98 10.94 -16.64 4.22
N THR A 99 12.00 -17.14 3.60
CA THR A 99 13.30 -16.46 3.54
C THR A 99 13.24 -15.22 2.66
N ILE A 100 12.64 -15.30 1.47
CA ILE A 100 12.44 -14.16 0.58
C ILE A 100 11.64 -13.06 1.29
N LEU A 101 10.55 -13.41 1.97
CA LEU A 101 9.74 -12.45 2.72
C LEU A 101 10.54 -11.76 3.82
N ARG A 102 11.36 -12.49 4.58
CA ARG A 102 12.22 -11.93 5.64
C ARG A 102 13.25 -10.97 5.06
N LEU A 103 13.98 -11.38 4.02
CA LEU A 103 14.97 -10.55 3.35
C LEU A 103 14.35 -9.28 2.78
N TRP A 104 13.20 -9.41 2.11
CA TRP A 104 12.44 -8.28 1.58
C TRP A 104 11.98 -7.33 2.68
N THR A 105 11.45 -7.87 3.79
CA THR A 105 11.03 -7.07 4.95
C THR A 105 12.21 -6.29 5.52
N MET A 106 13.35 -6.95 5.74
CA MET A 106 14.56 -6.29 6.25
C MET A 106 15.04 -5.20 5.30
N LEU A 107 15.08 -5.47 3.99
CA LEU A 107 15.48 -4.49 2.99
C LEU A 107 14.57 -3.25 3.03
N CYS A 108 13.25 -3.41 2.99
CA CYS A 108 12.31 -2.28 3.02
C CYS A 108 12.40 -1.48 4.33
N VAL A 109 12.54 -2.15 5.47
CA VAL A 109 12.71 -1.48 6.77
C VAL A 109 14.01 -0.68 6.79
N LEU A 110 15.13 -1.26 6.34
CA LEU A 110 16.41 -0.57 6.29
C LEU A 110 16.39 0.62 5.32
N LEU A 111 15.75 0.47 4.16
CA LEU A 111 15.57 1.58 3.21
C LEU A 111 14.78 2.74 3.82
N TYR A 112 13.68 2.45 4.53
CA TYR A 112 12.88 3.50 5.16
C TYR A 112 13.59 4.15 6.36
N ILE A 113 14.28 3.37 7.20
CA ILE A 113 15.12 3.90 8.28
C ILE A 113 16.22 4.78 7.70
N GLY A 114 16.89 4.33 6.63
CA GLY A 114 17.92 5.11 5.94
C GLY A 114 17.37 6.42 5.36
N HIS A 115 16.19 6.37 4.73
CA HIS A 115 15.48 7.54 4.20
C HIS A 115 15.20 8.58 5.29
N VAL A 116 14.56 8.17 6.40
CA VAL A 116 14.25 9.05 7.52
C VAL A 116 15.53 9.56 8.19
N SER A 117 16.54 8.70 8.38
CA SER A 117 17.82 9.09 8.98
C SER A 117 18.55 10.13 8.14
N TYR A 118 18.56 9.97 6.81
CA TYR A 118 19.15 10.94 5.90
C TYR A 118 18.47 12.31 6.02
N LEU A 119 17.14 12.34 5.95
CA LEU A 119 16.38 13.59 6.09
C LEU A 119 16.57 14.24 7.47
N THR A 120 16.72 13.44 8.53
CA THR A 120 16.82 13.95 9.91
C THR A 120 18.23 14.46 10.24
N PHE A 121 19.26 13.68 9.90
CA PHE A 121 20.62 13.88 10.43
C PHE A 121 21.63 14.38 9.40
N VAL A 122 21.33 14.26 8.10
CA VAL A 122 22.26 14.66 7.04
C VAL A 122 21.81 15.96 6.40
N HIS A 123 20.67 15.96 5.71
CA HIS A 123 20.17 17.14 5.02
C HIS A 123 18.66 17.04 4.77
N TRP A 124 17.91 18.02 5.27
CA TRP A 124 16.49 18.16 4.98
C TRP A 124 16.29 18.60 3.53
N ASN A 125 16.03 17.63 2.63
CA ASN A 125 16.00 17.86 1.19
C ASN A 125 14.69 17.36 0.57
N TYR A 126 13.85 18.30 0.16
CA TYR A 126 12.55 18.04 -0.47
C TYR A 126 12.66 17.34 -1.81
N THR A 127 13.66 17.67 -2.62
CA THR A 127 13.90 17.06 -3.94
C THR A 127 14.25 15.58 -3.78
N TYR A 128 15.13 15.25 -2.83
CA TYR A 128 15.44 13.87 -2.48
C TYR A 128 14.18 13.15 -1.95
N ASN A 129 13.46 13.77 -1.02
CA ASN A 129 12.25 13.15 -0.47
C ASN A 129 11.23 12.81 -1.57
N MET A 130 10.98 13.76 -2.47
CA MET A 130 10.07 13.57 -3.59
C MET A 130 10.58 12.48 -4.54
N ALA A 131 11.87 12.51 -4.90
CA ALA A 131 12.47 11.51 -5.79
C ALA A 131 12.36 10.08 -5.20
N ALA A 132 12.66 9.91 -3.91
CA ALA A 132 12.57 8.61 -3.23
C ALA A 132 11.12 8.07 -3.22
N ASN A 133 10.16 8.92 -2.87
CA ASN A 133 8.74 8.57 -2.88
C ASN A 133 8.22 8.26 -4.29
N VAL A 134 8.55 9.09 -5.28
CA VAL A 134 8.15 8.87 -6.67
C VAL A 134 8.74 7.57 -7.20
N ALA A 135 10.02 7.28 -6.93
CA ALA A 135 10.65 6.03 -7.34
C ALA A 135 9.94 4.80 -6.73
N ALA A 136 9.73 4.79 -5.41
CA ALA A 136 9.02 3.72 -4.72
C ALA A 136 7.57 3.59 -5.22
N GLY A 137 6.90 4.71 -5.47
CA GLY A 137 5.56 4.82 -6.03
C GLY A 137 5.45 4.22 -7.43
N ILE A 138 6.38 4.54 -8.34
CA ILE A 138 6.41 4.00 -9.70
C ILE A 138 6.61 2.48 -9.66
N LEU A 139 7.56 1.98 -8.85
CA LEU A 139 7.83 0.55 -8.74
C LEU A 139 6.59 -0.24 -8.32
N GLN A 140 5.88 0.20 -7.29
CA GLN A 140 4.65 -0.49 -6.88
C GLN A 140 3.52 -0.36 -7.92
N ASN A 141 3.38 0.79 -8.58
CA ASN A 141 2.34 0.99 -9.60
C ASN A 141 2.56 0.13 -10.84
N ILE A 142 3.80 -0.06 -11.27
CA ILE A 142 4.15 -1.00 -12.34
C ILE A 142 3.71 -2.42 -11.95
N LEU A 143 4.05 -2.86 -10.73
CA LEU A 143 3.66 -4.18 -10.25
C LEU A 143 2.14 -4.35 -10.19
N TRP A 144 1.41 -3.35 -9.69
CA TRP A 144 -0.05 -3.36 -9.68
C TRP A 144 -0.66 -3.39 -11.07
N SER A 145 -0.08 -2.67 -12.02
CA SER A 145 -0.56 -2.62 -13.41
C SER A 145 -0.41 -3.98 -14.08
N ILE A 146 0.79 -4.59 -13.96
CA ILE A 146 1.05 -5.94 -14.48
C ILE A 146 0.14 -6.96 -13.82
N PHE A 147 0.00 -6.91 -12.50
CA PHE A 147 -0.88 -7.82 -11.74
C PHE A 147 -2.34 -7.70 -12.19
N SER A 148 -2.84 -6.47 -12.33
CA SER A 148 -4.21 -6.21 -12.75
C SER A 148 -4.47 -6.72 -14.17
N TYR A 149 -3.55 -6.45 -15.10
CA TYR A 149 -3.63 -6.95 -16.48
C TYR A 149 -3.69 -8.48 -16.54
N LYS A 150 -2.75 -9.17 -15.86
CA LYS A 150 -2.72 -10.64 -15.82
C LYS A 150 -3.97 -11.23 -15.17
N THR A 151 -4.46 -10.60 -14.09
CA THR A 151 -5.66 -11.05 -13.39
C THR A 151 -6.91 -10.87 -14.25
N TYR A 152 -7.03 -9.74 -14.96
CA TYR A 152 -8.12 -9.50 -15.90
C TYR A 152 -8.15 -10.54 -17.01
N GLN A 153 -7.01 -10.83 -17.64
CA GLN A 153 -6.91 -11.87 -18.68
C GLN A 153 -7.37 -13.23 -18.15
N LYS A 154 -6.84 -13.66 -17.00
CA LYS A 154 -7.21 -14.95 -16.39
C LYS A 154 -8.71 -15.04 -16.08
N LEU A 155 -9.29 -14.00 -15.45
CA LEU A 155 -10.71 -13.99 -15.12
C LEU A 155 -11.58 -14.00 -16.37
N SER A 156 -11.22 -13.22 -17.41
CA SER A 156 -11.96 -13.21 -18.66
C SER A 156 -11.95 -14.56 -19.38
N PHE A 157 -10.84 -15.29 -19.32
CA PHE A 157 -10.75 -16.66 -19.82
C PHE A 157 -11.68 -17.60 -19.04
N LEU A 158 -11.58 -17.61 -17.71
CA LEU A 158 -12.39 -18.50 -16.86
C LEU A 158 -13.89 -18.25 -16.98
N VAL A 159 -14.31 -16.98 -17.15
CA VAL A 159 -15.72 -16.65 -17.37
C VAL A 159 -16.20 -17.20 -18.71
N LYS A 160 -15.40 -17.09 -19.78
CA LYS A 160 -15.76 -17.62 -21.10
C LYS A 160 -15.85 -19.15 -21.08
N ASP A 161 -14.89 -19.80 -20.43
CA ASP A 161 -14.83 -21.25 -20.24
C ASP A 161 -16.08 -21.76 -19.50
N ALA A 162 -16.40 -21.16 -18.34
CA ALA A 162 -17.59 -21.51 -17.57
C ALA A 162 -18.90 -21.25 -18.33
N GLN A 163 -18.97 -20.20 -19.16
CA GLN A 163 -20.13 -19.93 -20.00
C GLN A 163 -20.32 -21.00 -21.09
N GLN A 164 -19.21 -21.51 -21.66
CA GLN A 164 -19.24 -22.57 -22.67
C GLN A 164 -19.69 -23.91 -22.06
N ASP A 165 -19.20 -24.25 -20.86
CA ASP A 165 -19.61 -25.46 -20.14
C ASP A 165 -21.12 -25.45 -19.84
N ILE A 166 -21.64 -24.34 -19.29
CA ILE A 166 -23.07 -24.20 -18.98
C ILE A 166 -23.94 -24.28 -20.24
N ALA A 167 -23.49 -23.69 -21.35
CA ALA A 167 -24.21 -23.77 -22.63
C ALA A 167 -24.21 -25.20 -23.19
N GLY A 168 -23.08 -25.91 -23.08
CA GLY A 168 -22.94 -27.31 -23.50
C GLY A 168 -23.82 -28.27 -22.70
N GLU A 169 -23.97 -28.07 -21.39
CA GLU A 169 -24.88 -28.84 -20.55
C GLU A 169 -26.36 -28.61 -20.92
N ARG A 170 -26.76 -27.37 -21.21
CA ARG A 170 -28.13 -27.04 -21.63
C ARG A 170 -28.52 -27.62 -22.99
N LEU A 171 -27.56 -27.85 -23.88
CA LEU A 171 -27.82 -28.47 -25.19
C LEU A 171 -27.97 -30.00 -25.13
N LYS A 172 -27.59 -30.63 -24.01
CA LYS A 172 -27.69 -32.08 -23.78
C LYS A 172 -28.93 -32.51 -22.99
N ALA A 173 -29.66 -31.55 -22.40
CA ALA A 173 -30.88 -31.75 -21.62
C ALA A 173 -32.13 -31.52 -22.48
#